data_AF-A0A534IM92-F1
#
_entry.id   AF-A0A534IM92-F1
#
_cell.length_a   1.000
_cell.length_b   1.000
_cell.length_c   1.000
_cell.angle_alpha   90.00
_cell.angle_beta   90.00
_cell.angle_gamma   90.00
#
_symmetry.space_group_name_H-M   'P 1'
#
loop_
_entity.id
_entity.type
_entity.pdbx_description
1 polymer ?
#
loop_
_entity_poly.entity_id
_entity_poly.type
_entity_poly.pdbx_seq_one_letter_code
_entity_poly.pdbx_strand_id
1 'polypeptide(L)'
;MSQSSGTTPVIATGVITGFGSIYVNGIRFQTTSATIRKNGQTVDQSQLAVGEVARIKGSKDDADGTGVADEVDVDETVIGPIDKIDTTAGTVTVLAQIVKINAGTSVSKNIQPADITGLKTGDVIHVSGMTDSSGAIVATRIEKGSASSPLQVVGTVAGLNAGSHTFMINALTVDYSSANLTGFASGAPSNGDVVEAQGTSFDATTQTLTATHVRREMTDQEEAGDERDMEREGLITRFASATDFDVADKPVTTTSSTEYRNGTAADLALNVKVEVEGMLNSSSVLVASVVSFEHNGDIELQAQADNVMSGSFTLVNVQVTVTSSTRFEDHASGMAIFNLSNVMKGDLIRVHGYESPAGSGKVVATRLEREVPGMTAVIPVTVKGPFTKGMSPPNFAVLGIPIDSSKATISDGHGGTLTVDAFLTQATGHGVDVQGIWSGTAVMASEITIDDHNGDEN
;
A
#
# COMPACT_ATOMS: atom_id res chain seq x y z
N MET A 1 27.61 25.82 -21.91
CA MET A 1 27.89 24.43 -21.51
C MET A 1 26.58 23.70 -21.71
N SER A 2 26.54 22.74 -22.63
CA SER A 2 25.34 21.94 -22.90
C SER A 2 25.10 21.06 -21.67
N GLN A 3 24.02 21.27 -20.94
CA GLN A 3 23.57 20.25 -20.01
C GLN A 3 23.13 19.06 -20.87
N SER A 4 23.83 17.93 -20.69
CA SER A 4 23.33 16.65 -21.15
C SER A 4 22.06 16.39 -20.36
N SER A 5 20.89 16.41 -21.01
CA SER A 5 19.70 15.71 -20.54
C SER A 5 20.03 14.22 -20.59
N GLY A 6 20.72 13.75 -19.56
CA GLY A 6 21.23 12.39 -19.48
C GLY A 6 20.20 11.51 -18.82
N THR A 7 19.61 10.61 -19.59
CA THR A 7 18.84 9.50 -19.04
C THR A 7 19.79 8.58 -18.27
N THR A 8 19.49 8.30 -17.00
CA THR A 8 20.29 7.41 -16.14
C THR A 8 19.58 6.06 -16.01
N PRO A 9 20.27 4.92 -16.19
CA PRO A 9 19.68 3.62 -15.90
C PRO A 9 19.26 3.52 -14.44
N VAL A 10 18.06 2.99 -14.18
CA VAL A 10 17.48 2.89 -12.84
C VAL A 10 16.72 1.58 -12.67
N ILE A 11 16.76 1.05 -11.45
CA ILE A 11 15.83 0.01 -10.98
C ILE A 11 14.94 0.62 -9.92
N ALA A 12 13.63 0.64 -10.17
CA ALA A 12 12.63 1.11 -9.23
C ALA A 12 11.77 -0.05 -8.75
N THR A 13 11.63 -0.24 -7.45
CA THR A 13 10.68 -1.17 -6.85
C THR A 13 9.72 -0.40 -5.96
N GLY A 14 8.42 -0.58 -6.19
CA GLY A 14 7.39 0.07 -5.39
C GLY A 14 5.97 -0.18 -5.88
N VAL A 15 5.01 0.47 -5.23
CA VAL A 15 3.58 0.31 -5.48
C VAL A 15 3.18 1.11 -6.72
N ILE A 16 2.42 0.49 -7.62
CA ILE A 16 1.82 1.17 -8.76
C ILE A 16 0.75 2.14 -8.25
N THR A 17 0.94 3.45 -8.45
CA THR A 17 -0.01 4.48 -8.01
C THR A 17 -0.98 4.94 -9.10
N GLY A 18 -0.70 4.67 -10.39
CA GLY A 18 -1.56 5.06 -11.50
C GLY A 18 -1.14 4.55 -12.89
N PHE A 19 -2.00 4.79 -13.89
CA PHE A 19 -1.84 4.36 -15.28
C PHE A 19 -2.03 5.50 -16.33
N GLY A 20 -1.83 5.19 -17.62
CA GLY A 20 -1.53 6.15 -18.72
C GLY A 20 -0.02 6.24 -19.04
N SER A 21 0.75 5.68 -18.12
CA SER A 21 2.18 5.38 -17.93
C SER A 21 2.21 4.73 -16.54
N ILE A 22 3.15 3.86 -16.20
CA ILE A 22 3.19 3.30 -14.84
C ILE A 22 3.85 4.32 -13.91
N TYR A 23 3.17 4.68 -12.83
CA TYR A 23 3.73 5.50 -11.77
C TYR A 23 4.16 4.61 -10.61
N VAL A 24 5.45 4.65 -10.28
CA VAL A 24 6.08 3.95 -9.14
C VAL A 24 7.08 4.93 -8.54
N ASN A 25 7.10 5.07 -7.21
CA ASN A 25 8.05 5.95 -6.50
C ASN A 25 7.99 7.42 -6.99
N GLY A 26 6.81 7.86 -7.41
CA GLY A 26 6.60 9.20 -7.96
C GLY A 26 7.14 9.44 -9.38
N ILE A 27 7.85 8.47 -9.99
CA ILE A 27 8.35 8.54 -11.37
C ILE A 27 7.30 8.05 -12.36
N ARG A 28 7.16 8.78 -13.47
CA ARG A 28 6.28 8.42 -14.57
C ARG A 28 7.02 7.60 -15.64
N PHE A 29 6.90 6.28 -15.61
CA PHE A 29 7.51 5.39 -16.60
C PHE A 29 6.62 5.17 -17.83
N GLN A 30 7.14 5.52 -19.01
CA GLN A 30 6.57 5.11 -20.28
C GLN A 30 6.80 3.61 -20.49
N THR A 31 5.73 2.88 -20.82
CA THR A 31 5.73 1.40 -20.94
C THR A 31 5.50 0.91 -22.36
N THR A 32 5.45 1.81 -23.36
CA THR A 32 5.01 1.48 -24.72
C THR A 32 5.84 0.37 -25.39
N SER A 33 7.11 0.23 -25.03
CA SER A 33 8.02 -0.82 -25.52
C SER A 33 8.46 -1.80 -24.43
N ALA A 34 7.93 -1.70 -23.22
CA ALA A 34 8.36 -2.51 -22.09
C ALA A 34 7.90 -3.96 -22.24
N THR A 35 8.75 -4.91 -21.82
CA THR A 35 8.28 -6.27 -21.54
C THR A 35 7.61 -6.27 -20.18
N ILE A 36 6.31 -6.54 -20.14
CA ILE A 36 5.54 -6.58 -18.89
C ILE A 36 5.30 -8.04 -18.51
N ARG A 37 5.64 -8.41 -17.28
CA ARG A 37 5.35 -9.74 -16.72
C ARG A 37 4.55 -9.62 -15.43
N LYS A 38 3.66 -10.59 -15.22
CA LYS A 38 2.94 -10.80 -13.97
C LYS A 38 3.09 -12.25 -13.56
N ASN A 39 3.65 -12.52 -12.38
CA ASN A 39 3.97 -13.87 -11.88
C ASN A 39 4.75 -14.71 -12.90
N GLY A 40 5.79 -14.09 -13.47
CA GLY A 40 6.65 -14.68 -14.51
C GLY A 40 6.03 -14.86 -15.91
N GLN A 41 4.76 -14.51 -16.13
CA GLN A 41 4.10 -14.60 -17.45
C GLN A 41 4.06 -13.24 -18.14
N THR A 42 4.39 -13.17 -19.43
CA THR A 42 4.23 -11.94 -20.22
C THR A 42 2.76 -11.58 -20.35
N VAL A 43 2.40 -10.35 -19.99
CA VAL A 43 1.02 -9.84 -20.00
C VAL A 43 0.96 -8.44 -20.61
N ASP A 44 -0.25 -7.99 -20.97
CA ASP A 44 -0.49 -6.59 -21.31
C ASP A 44 -0.57 -5.74 -20.03
N GLN A 45 -0.26 -4.44 -20.12
CA GLN A 45 -0.43 -3.49 -19.01
C GLN A 45 -1.86 -3.49 -18.43
N SER A 46 -2.87 -3.84 -19.24
CA SER A 46 -4.26 -3.94 -18.79
C SER A 46 -4.52 -5.06 -17.77
N GLN A 47 -3.57 -5.97 -17.58
CA GLN A 47 -3.62 -7.03 -16.56
C GLN A 47 -2.95 -6.60 -15.24
N LEU A 48 -2.32 -5.43 -15.20
CA LEU A 48 -1.83 -4.82 -13.99
C LEU A 48 -2.91 -3.96 -13.35
N ALA A 49 -2.76 -3.74 -12.05
CA ALA A 49 -3.67 -2.94 -11.27
C ALA A 49 -2.95 -2.01 -10.29
N VAL A 50 -3.60 -0.90 -9.97
CA VAL A 50 -3.13 0.06 -8.98
C VAL A 50 -3.08 -0.60 -7.60
N GLY A 51 -2.00 -0.38 -6.84
CA GLY A 51 -1.74 -1.03 -5.57
C GLY A 51 -0.90 -2.30 -5.67
N GLU A 52 -0.64 -2.83 -6.88
CA GLU A 52 0.33 -3.91 -7.07
C GLU A 52 1.76 -3.41 -6.84
N VAL A 53 2.66 -4.30 -6.40
CA VAL A 53 4.08 -4.00 -6.25
C VAL A 53 4.79 -4.38 -7.54
N ALA A 54 5.43 -3.41 -8.18
CA ALA A 54 6.16 -3.60 -9.42
C ALA A 54 7.66 -3.35 -9.21
N ARG A 55 8.46 -4.14 -9.92
CA ARG A 55 9.87 -3.87 -10.19
C ARG A 55 9.98 -3.40 -11.64
N ILE A 56 10.58 -2.23 -11.83
CA ILE A 56 10.80 -1.60 -13.13
C ILE A 56 12.30 -1.51 -13.35
N LYS A 57 12.74 -2.00 -14.51
CA LYS A 57 14.08 -1.74 -15.04
C LYS A 57 13.96 -0.83 -16.26
N GLY A 58 14.76 0.22 -16.29
CA GLY A 58 14.76 1.14 -17.41
C GLY A 58 15.67 2.34 -17.18
N SER A 59 15.22 3.51 -17.61
CA SER A 59 15.95 4.77 -17.41
C SER A 59 15.05 5.88 -16.89
N LYS A 60 15.61 6.78 -16.08
CA LYS A 60 14.95 8.00 -15.60
C LYS A 60 15.65 9.27 -16.09
N ASP A 61 14.88 10.33 -16.23
CA ASP A 61 15.35 11.71 -16.37
C ASP A 61 15.06 12.46 -15.07
N ASP A 62 16.12 12.73 -14.29
CA ASP A 62 16.03 13.40 -13.00
C ASP A 62 15.49 14.84 -13.11
N ALA A 63 15.50 15.45 -14.31
CA ALA A 63 15.08 16.83 -14.50
C ALA A 63 13.56 17.01 -14.46
N ASP A 64 12.79 16.00 -14.89
CA ASP A 64 11.33 16.09 -14.98
C ASP A 64 10.56 14.92 -14.33
N GLY A 65 11.27 13.98 -13.71
CA GLY A 65 10.66 12.85 -12.99
C GLY A 65 9.97 11.86 -13.92
N THR A 66 10.40 11.80 -15.18
CA THR A 66 9.91 10.83 -16.16
C THR A 66 10.94 9.73 -16.40
N GLY A 67 10.46 8.58 -16.88
CA GLY A 67 11.31 7.47 -17.25
C GLY A 67 10.76 6.67 -18.41
N VAL A 68 11.58 5.77 -18.93
CA VAL A 68 11.22 4.77 -19.94
C VAL A 68 11.51 3.39 -19.34
N ALA A 69 10.49 2.55 -19.24
CA ALA A 69 10.63 1.17 -18.77
C ALA A 69 11.03 0.26 -19.93
N ASP A 70 12.04 -0.57 -19.70
CA ASP A 70 12.42 -1.68 -20.57
C ASP A 70 11.73 -2.98 -20.11
N GLU A 71 11.66 -3.18 -18.80
CA GLU A 71 10.98 -4.31 -18.16
C GLU A 71 10.14 -3.85 -16.98
N VAL A 72 8.97 -4.46 -16.81
CA VAL A 72 8.08 -4.29 -15.66
C VAL A 72 7.68 -5.68 -15.20
N ASP A 73 8.13 -6.08 -14.01
CA ASP A 73 7.72 -7.35 -13.40
C ASP A 73 6.85 -7.06 -12.17
N VAL A 74 5.72 -7.75 -12.07
CA VAL A 74 4.82 -7.72 -10.92
C VAL A 74 4.66 -9.14 -10.40
N ASP A 75 5.05 -9.38 -9.16
CA ASP A 75 4.90 -10.69 -8.53
C ASP A 75 3.99 -10.55 -7.30
N GLU A 76 2.87 -11.29 -7.33
CA GLU A 76 1.94 -11.34 -6.20
C GLU A 76 2.58 -12.14 -5.07
N THR A 77 2.71 -11.53 -3.90
CA THR A 77 3.41 -12.10 -2.74
C THR A 77 2.77 -13.42 -2.28
N VAL A 78 1.44 -13.51 -2.33
CA VAL A 78 0.73 -14.76 -2.07
C VAL A 78 -0.56 -14.86 -2.89
N ILE A 79 -0.81 -16.04 -3.47
CA ILE A 79 -2.05 -16.39 -4.14
C ILE A 79 -2.56 -17.70 -3.56
N GLY A 80 -3.77 -17.70 -3.03
CA GLY A 80 -4.35 -18.93 -2.48
C GLY A 80 -5.64 -18.72 -1.71
N PRO A 81 -6.25 -19.82 -1.22
CA PRO A 81 -7.46 -19.75 -0.40
C PRO A 81 -7.15 -19.19 0.98
N ILE A 82 -8.06 -18.36 1.49
CA ILE A 82 -8.03 -17.88 2.87
C ILE A 82 -8.30 -19.06 3.83
N ASP A 83 -7.36 -19.33 4.72
CA ASP A 83 -7.49 -20.32 5.80
C ASP A 83 -8.21 -19.71 7.01
N LYS A 84 -7.78 -18.52 7.44
CA LYS A 84 -8.29 -17.82 8.63
C LYS A 84 -8.54 -16.35 8.35
N ILE A 85 -9.51 -15.78 9.05
CA ILE A 85 -9.81 -14.35 9.05
C ILE A 85 -9.99 -13.90 10.50
N ASP A 86 -9.29 -12.84 10.86
CA ASP A 86 -9.48 -12.08 12.09
C ASP A 86 -9.78 -10.63 11.70
N THR A 87 -11.07 -10.28 11.68
CA THR A 87 -11.52 -8.92 11.35
C THR A 87 -11.19 -7.91 12.45
N THR A 88 -10.90 -8.35 13.67
CA THR A 88 -10.52 -7.46 14.77
C THR A 88 -9.05 -7.07 14.64
N ALA A 89 -8.20 -8.04 14.32
CA ALA A 89 -6.78 -7.80 14.06
C ALA A 89 -6.51 -7.27 12.64
N GLY A 90 -7.52 -7.20 11.76
CA GLY A 90 -7.35 -6.81 10.37
C GLY A 90 -6.45 -7.77 9.58
N THR A 91 -6.50 -9.08 9.89
CA THR A 91 -5.61 -10.07 9.25
C THR A 91 -6.35 -11.24 8.62
N VAL A 92 -5.76 -11.77 7.54
CA VAL A 92 -6.12 -13.06 6.96
C VAL A 92 -4.89 -13.96 6.89
N THR A 93 -5.09 -15.27 6.88
CA THR A 93 -4.00 -16.25 6.65
C THR A 93 -4.21 -16.93 5.30
N VAL A 94 -3.20 -16.89 4.43
CA VAL A 94 -3.23 -17.51 3.09
C VAL A 94 -1.93 -18.29 2.90
N LEU A 95 -2.02 -19.59 2.59
CA LEU A 95 -0.84 -20.48 2.47
C LEU A 95 0.15 -20.31 3.64
N ALA A 96 -0.38 -20.30 4.87
CA ALA A 96 0.35 -20.08 6.12
C ALA A 96 1.11 -18.73 6.23
N GLN A 97 0.85 -17.78 5.33
CA GLN A 97 1.32 -16.40 5.43
C GLN A 97 0.26 -15.54 6.12
N ILE A 98 0.67 -14.70 7.07
CA ILE A 98 -0.21 -13.70 7.67
C ILE A 98 -0.23 -12.48 6.77
N VAL A 99 -1.42 -12.02 6.39
CA VAL A 99 -1.63 -10.84 5.57
C VAL A 99 -2.42 -9.81 6.39
N LYS A 100 -1.84 -8.63 6.59
CA LYS A 100 -2.46 -7.47 7.22
C LYS A 100 -3.18 -6.64 6.15
N ILE A 101 -4.43 -6.29 6.44
CA ILE A 101 -5.31 -5.48 5.58
C ILE A 101 -5.65 -4.22 6.36
N ASN A 102 -5.32 -3.05 5.82
CA ASN A 102 -5.56 -1.77 6.48
C ASN A 102 -6.11 -0.73 5.50
N ALA A 103 -6.28 0.52 5.96
CA ALA A 103 -6.79 1.62 5.14
C ALA A 103 -5.90 1.93 3.92
N GLY A 104 -4.62 1.54 3.94
CA GLY A 104 -3.71 1.65 2.81
C GLY A 104 -3.88 0.57 1.75
N THR A 105 -4.63 -0.51 2.02
CA THR A 105 -4.84 -1.62 1.08
C THR A 105 -5.90 -1.27 0.02
N SER A 106 -5.55 -1.40 -1.26
CA SER A 106 -6.52 -1.39 -2.36
C SER A 106 -7.27 -2.72 -2.40
N VAL A 107 -8.60 -2.69 -2.31
CA VAL A 107 -9.42 -3.90 -2.37
C VAL A 107 -10.22 -3.90 -3.67
N SER A 108 -10.13 -4.98 -4.42
CA SER A 108 -10.81 -5.08 -5.71
C SER A 108 -12.33 -4.98 -5.57
N LYS A 109 -12.97 -4.27 -6.49
CA LYS A 109 -14.42 -4.00 -6.50
C LYS A 109 -15.35 -5.22 -6.45
N ASN A 110 -14.84 -6.42 -6.74
CA ASN A 110 -15.58 -7.69 -6.66
C ASN A 110 -15.56 -8.31 -5.26
N ILE A 111 -14.92 -7.65 -4.28
CA ILE A 111 -15.02 -7.90 -2.84
C ILE A 111 -15.95 -6.83 -2.29
N GLN A 112 -17.01 -7.24 -1.58
CA GLN A 112 -18.07 -6.35 -1.11
C GLN A 112 -18.49 -6.73 0.32
N PRO A 113 -18.33 -5.85 1.33
CA PRO A 113 -17.69 -4.52 1.25
C PRO A 113 -16.24 -4.58 0.75
N ALA A 114 -15.70 -3.48 0.23
CA ALA A 114 -14.32 -3.40 -0.29
C ALA A 114 -13.28 -3.31 0.85
N ASP A 115 -13.39 -4.21 1.82
CA ASP A 115 -12.53 -4.33 2.99
C ASP A 115 -12.49 -5.81 3.45
N ILE A 116 -11.85 -6.07 4.59
CA ILE A 116 -11.71 -7.43 5.14
C ILE A 116 -13.05 -8.12 5.43
N THR A 117 -14.13 -7.38 5.69
CA THR A 117 -15.45 -7.94 5.99
C THR A 117 -16.16 -8.49 4.75
N GLY A 118 -15.71 -8.10 3.55
CA GLY A 118 -16.14 -8.68 2.28
C GLY A 118 -15.49 -10.03 1.94
N LEU A 119 -14.51 -10.47 2.75
CA LEU A 119 -13.79 -11.72 2.57
C LEU A 119 -14.35 -12.84 3.46
N LYS A 120 -14.13 -14.09 3.05
CA LYS A 120 -14.48 -15.29 3.82
C LYS A 120 -13.43 -16.39 3.65
N THR A 121 -13.31 -17.26 4.64
CA THR A 121 -12.51 -18.50 4.52
C THR A 121 -12.89 -19.26 3.24
N GLY A 122 -11.87 -19.75 2.54
CA GLY A 122 -11.98 -20.46 1.27
C GLY A 122 -12.04 -19.57 0.03
N ASP A 123 -12.25 -18.25 0.16
CA ASP A 123 -12.05 -17.35 -0.98
C ASP A 123 -10.58 -17.42 -1.41
N VAL A 124 -10.35 -17.58 -2.71
CA VAL A 124 -9.01 -17.42 -3.29
C VAL A 124 -8.75 -15.94 -3.47
N ILE A 125 -7.64 -15.45 -2.94
CA ILE A 125 -7.21 -14.07 -3.11
C ILE A 125 -5.81 -14.01 -3.70
N HIS A 126 -5.56 -12.94 -4.46
CA HIS A 126 -4.24 -12.53 -4.92
C HIS A 126 -3.83 -11.34 -4.09
N VAL A 127 -2.65 -11.41 -3.46
CA VAL A 127 -2.17 -10.38 -2.56
C VAL A 127 -0.87 -9.83 -3.11
N SER A 128 -0.85 -8.53 -3.38
CA SER A 128 0.39 -7.76 -3.47
C SER A 128 0.64 -7.08 -2.14
N GLY A 129 1.89 -7.08 -1.68
CA GLY A 129 2.25 -6.41 -0.44
C GLY A 129 3.74 -6.45 -0.15
N MET A 130 4.11 -5.89 0.99
CA MET A 130 5.48 -5.83 1.48
C MET A 130 5.56 -6.55 2.83
N THR A 131 6.67 -7.24 3.10
CA THR A 131 6.87 -7.91 4.39
C THR A 131 7.28 -6.90 5.45
N ASP A 132 6.69 -7.04 6.64
CA ASP A 132 7.08 -6.31 7.84
C ASP A 132 8.19 -7.05 8.61
N SER A 133 8.68 -6.46 9.69
CA SER A 133 9.75 -7.03 10.52
C SER A 133 9.38 -8.35 11.21
N SER A 134 8.10 -8.72 11.24
CA SER A 134 7.62 -10.00 11.75
C SER A 134 7.51 -11.09 10.67
N GLY A 135 7.69 -10.72 9.40
CA GLY A 135 7.48 -11.57 8.24
C GLY A 135 6.03 -11.64 7.77
N ALA A 136 5.12 -10.83 8.36
CA ALA A 136 3.76 -10.71 7.88
C ALA A 136 3.70 -9.78 6.66
N ILE A 137 2.78 -10.04 5.74
CA ILE A 137 2.59 -9.26 4.52
C ILE A 137 1.64 -8.10 4.83
N VAL A 138 2.10 -6.86 4.73
CA VAL A 138 1.23 -5.67 4.71
C VAL A 138 0.72 -5.51 3.28
N ALA A 139 -0.57 -5.78 3.07
CA ALA A 139 -1.16 -5.79 1.75
C ALA A 139 -1.27 -4.36 1.19
N THR A 140 -0.74 -4.15 -0.02
CA THR A 140 -0.95 -2.94 -0.81
C THR A 140 -2.13 -3.12 -1.75
N ARG A 141 -2.40 -4.36 -2.18
CA ARG A 141 -3.59 -4.72 -2.95
C ARG A 141 -4.07 -6.13 -2.66
N ILE A 142 -5.39 -6.29 -2.62
CA ILE A 142 -6.07 -7.59 -2.61
C ILE A 142 -7.04 -7.67 -3.78
N GLU A 143 -6.91 -8.74 -4.55
CA GLU A 143 -7.88 -9.13 -5.57
C GLU A 143 -8.53 -10.46 -5.25
N LYS A 144 -9.80 -10.62 -5.64
CA LYS A 144 -10.46 -11.92 -5.59
C LYS A 144 -10.03 -12.77 -6.79
N GLY A 145 -9.38 -13.89 -6.51
CA GLY A 145 -9.01 -14.91 -7.49
C GLY A 145 -10.15 -15.87 -7.80
N SER A 146 -9.93 -16.71 -8.81
CA SER A 146 -10.80 -17.85 -9.12
C SER A 146 -10.32 -19.13 -8.42
N ALA A 147 -11.18 -20.14 -8.29
CA ALA A 147 -10.80 -21.44 -7.73
C ALA A 147 -9.73 -22.19 -8.55
N SER A 148 -9.49 -21.79 -9.80
CA SER A 148 -8.46 -22.36 -10.67
C SER A 148 -7.19 -21.51 -10.75
N SER A 149 -7.09 -20.44 -9.94
CA SER A 149 -5.86 -19.64 -9.86
C SER A 149 -4.72 -20.52 -9.35
N PRO A 150 -3.49 -20.34 -9.85
CA PRO A 150 -2.35 -21.05 -9.30
C PRO A 150 -2.17 -20.68 -7.82
N LEU A 151 -1.57 -21.58 -7.06
CA LEU A 151 -1.09 -21.26 -5.72
C LEU A 151 0.32 -20.68 -5.85
N GLN A 152 0.59 -19.60 -5.15
CA GLN A 152 1.89 -18.93 -5.18
C GLN A 152 2.24 -18.37 -3.82
N VAL A 153 3.52 -18.43 -3.48
CA VAL A 153 4.10 -17.69 -2.36
C VAL A 153 5.48 -17.19 -2.75
N VAL A 154 5.78 -15.94 -2.41
CA VAL A 154 7.13 -15.36 -2.50
C VAL A 154 7.69 -15.24 -1.09
N GLY A 155 8.93 -15.67 -0.88
CA GLY A 155 9.60 -15.47 0.40
C GLY A 155 10.95 -16.16 0.52
N THR A 156 11.56 -16.02 1.69
CA THR A 156 12.92 -16.52 1.95
C THR A 156 12.91 -17.99 2.35
N VAL A 157 13.73 -18.79 1.67
CA VAL A 157 13.96 -20.21 1.95
C VAL A 157 14.61 -20.38 3.33
N ALA A 158 13.96 -21.15 4.19
CA ALA A 158 14.49 -21.58 5.48
C ALA A 158 14.34 -23.09 5.65
N GLY A 159 15.11 -23.68 6.57
CA GLY A 159 14.93 -25.09 6.95
C GLY A 159 15.08 -26.10 5.80
N LEU A 160 15.86 -25.79 4.76
CA LEU A 160 16.04 -26.66 3.60
C LEU A 160 16.49 -28.07 4.01
N ASN A 161 15.70 -29.06 3.60
CA ASN A 161 16.02 -30.47 3.66
C ASN A 161 16.14 -31.03 2.23
N ALA A 162 17.37 -31.05 1.73
CA ALA A 162 17.68 -31.55 0.38
C ALA A 162 17.36 -33.06 0.21
N GLY A 163 17.32 -33.84 1.30
CA GLY A 163 16.98 -35.27 1.23
C GLY A 163 15.50 -35.51 0.95
N SER A 164 14.62 -34.75 1.61
CA SER A 164 13.17 -34.81 1.39
C SER A 164 12.66 -33.88 0.29
N HIS A 165 13.52 -33.03 -0.28
CA HIS A 165 13.14 -32.00 -1.25
C HIS A 165 12.08 -31.04 -0.69
N THR A 166 12.31 -30.56 0.53
CA THR A 166 11.42 -29.60 1.19
C THR A 166 12.19 -28.41 1.74
N PHE A 167 11.58 -27.24 1.76
CA PHE A 167 12.00 -26.09 2.55
C PHE A 167 10.80 -25.37 3.14
N MET A 168 11.03 -24.37 3.98
CA MET A 168 9.99 -23.54 4.57
C MET A 168 10.05 -22.11 4.03
N ILE A 169 8.87 -21.49 3.86
CA ILE A 169 8.70 -20.04 3.76
C ILE A 169 7.77 -19.64 4.90
N ASN A 170 8.32 -18.94 5.89
CA ASN A 170 7.66 -18.74 7.18
C ASN A 170 7.16 -20.09 7.74
N ALA A 171 5.86 -20.24 7.99
CA ALA A 171 5.27 -21.48 8.49
C ALA A 171 4.90 -22.49 7.38
N LEU A 172 4.89 -22.08 6.11
CA LEU A 172 4.53 -22.97 5.00
C LEU A 172 5.66 -23.94 4.70
N THR A 173 5.34 -25.23 4.59
CA THR A 173 6.25 -26.22 3.99
C THR A 173 6.05 -26.24 2.48
N VAL A 174 7.13 -26.10 1.72
CA VAL A 174 7.15 -26.24 0.26
C VAL A 174 7.82 -27.56 -0.09
N ASP A 175 7.06 -28.47 -0.68
CA ASP A 175 7.58 -29.69 -1.32
C ASP A 175 7.90 -29.38 -2.78
N TYR A 176 9.19 -29.39 -3.12
CA TYR A 176 9.70 -29.10 -4.46
C TYR A 176 10.19 -30.36 -5.19
N SER A 177 9.86 -31.56 -4.70
CA SER A 177 10.30 -32.85 -5.26
C SER A 177 9.97 -33.05 -6.75
N SER A 178 8.90 -32.42 -7.23
CA SER A 178 8.46 -32.46 -8.64
C SER A 178 8.55 -31.11 -9.37
N ALA A 179 9.11 -30.10 -8.71
CA ALA A 179 9.14 -28.74 -9.24
C ALA A 179 10.22 -28.58 -10.33
N ASN A 180 9.91 -27.76 -11.33
CA ASN A 180 10.93 -27.20 -12.20
C ASN A 180 11.64 -26.06 -11.45
N LEU A 181 12.97 -26.12 -11.37
CA LEU A 181 13.82 -25.16 -10.66
C LEU A 181 14.51 -24.22 -11.65
N THR A 182 14.31 -22.91 -11.48
CA THR A 182 14.92 -21.88 -12.35
C THR A 182 15.64 -20.81 -11.54
N GLY A 183 16.68 -20.21 -12.12
CA GLY A 183 17.45 -19.13 -11.49
C GLY A 183 18.48 -19.56 -10.43
N PHE A 184 18.58 -20.86 -10.11
CA PHE A 184 19.57 -21.37 -9.15
C PHE A 184 20.90 -21.69 -9.82
N ALA A 185 21.95 -20.93 -9.52
CA ALA A 185 23.30 -21.17 -10.07
C ALA A 185 23.87 -22.56 -9.73
N SER A 186 23.53 -23.09 -8.54
CA SER A 186 23.88 -24.45 -8.09
C SER A 186 22.94 -25.54 -8.60
N GLY A 187 21.85 -25.15 -9.28
CA GLY A 187 20.76 -26.04 -9.69
C GLY A 187 19.76 -26.42 -8.59
N ALA A 188 19.89 -25.88 -7.38
CA ALA A 188 18.96 -26.14 -6.27
C ALA A 188 18.83 -24.95 -5.30
N PRO A 189 17.70 -24.84 -4.56
CA PRO A 189 17.53 -23.82 -3.51
C PRO A 189 18.56 -23.94 -2.38
N SER A 190 18.85 -22.82 -1.74
CA SER A 190 19.66 -22.70 -0.52
C SER A 190 18.93 -21.88 0.53
N ASN A 191 19.22 -22.11 1.81
CA ASN A 191 18.70 -21.24 2.87
C ASN A 191 19.16 -19.80 2.63
N GLY A 192 18.23 -18.85 2.75
CA GLY A 192 18.45 -17.43 2.47
C GLY A 192 18.17 -17.00 1.03
N ASP A 193 17.94 -17.92 0.10
CA ASP A 193 17.41 -17.55 -1.22
C ASP A 193 16.00 -16.99 -1.07
N VAL A 194 15.70 -15.89 -1.76
CA VAL A 194 14.32 -15.45 -1.97
C VAL A 194 13.79 -16.17 -3.20
N VAL A 195 12.62 -16.81 -3.07
CA VAL A 195 12.04 -17.62 -4.14
C VAL A 195 10.57 -17.32 -4.32
N GLU A 196 10.10 -17.46 -5.55
CA GLU A 196 8.70 -17.63 -5.91
C GLU A 196 8.43 -19.14 -6.04
N ALA A 197 7.57 -19.69 -5.18
CA ALA A 197 7.12 -21.08 -5.26
C ALA A 197 5.67 -21.12 -5.78
N GLN A 198 5.47 -21.73 -6.94
CA GLN A 198 4.16 -21.93 -7.56
C GLN A 198 3.75 -23.40 -7.52
N GLY A 199 2.47 -23.67 -7.28
CA GLY A 199 1.93 -25.02 -7.24
C GLY A 199 0.42 -25.08 -7.51
N THR A 200 -0.12 -26.29 -7.47
CA THR A 200 -1.54 -26.55 -7.76
C THR A 200 -2.27 -27.26 -6.63
N SER A 201 -1.55 -27.68 -5.58
CA SER A 201 -2.12 -28.42 -4.45
C SER A 201 -1.56 -27.88 -3.13
N PHE A 202 -2.47 -27.64 -2.19
CA PHE A 202 -2.16 -27.24 -0.82
C PHE A 202 -2.94 -28.10 0.16
N ASP A 203 -2.22 -28.71 1.11
CA ASP A 203 -2.80 -29.41 2.24
C ASP A 203 -2.81 -28.48 3.47
N ALA A 204 -3.99 -27.98 3.81
CA ALA A 204 -4.19 -27.08 4.95
C ALA A 204 -3.91 -27.74 6.31
N THR A 205 -3.99 -29.07 6.41
CA THR A 205 -3.74 -29.80 7.67
C THR A 205 -2.25 -29.82 8.01
N THR A 206 -1.42 -30.04 6.99
CA THR A 206 0.04 -30.08 7.12
C THR A 206 0.72 -28.77 6.75
N GLN A 207 -0.03 -27.79 6.24
CA GLN A 207 0.46 -26.54 5.65
C GLN A 207 1.53 -26.79 4.58
N THR A 208 1.25 -27.74 3.69
CA THR A 208 2.19 -28.13 2.64
C THR A 208 1.70 -27.68 1.26
N LEU A 209 2.51 -26.86 0.58
CA LEU A 209 2.36 -26.56 -0.84
C LEU A 209 3.17 -27.58 -1.65
N THR A 210 2.51 -28.31 -2.55
CA THR A 210 3.20 -29.11 -3.57
C THR A 210 3.54 -28.20 -4.74
N ALA A 211 4.81 -27.83 -4.85
CA ALA A 211 5.29 -26.92 -5.88
C ALA A 211 5.48 -27.64 -7.22
N THR A 212 5.08 -26.97 -8.29
CA THR A 212 5.36 -27.34 -9.68
C THR A 212 6.46 -26.48 -10.30
N HIS A 213 6.69 -25.29 -9.74
CA HIS A 213 7.79 -24.41 -10.12
C HIS A 213 8.37 -23.74 -8.89
N VAL A 214 9.69 -23.64 -8.82
CA VAL A 214 10.37 -22.77 -7.87
C VAL A 214 11.38 -21.95 -8.65
N ARG A 215 11.22 -20.63 -8.59
CA ARG A 215 12.10 -19.65 -9.25
C ARG A 215 12.84 -18.88 -8.17
N ARG A 216 14.16 -18.75 -8.32
CA ARG A 216 14.95 -17.84 -7.47
C ARG A 216 14.74 -16.40 -7.95
N GLU A 217 14.44 -15.51 -7.01
CA GLU A 217 14.50 -14.07 -7.26
C GLU A 217 15.96 -13.62 -7.35
N MET A 218 16.25 -12.75 -8.32
CA MET A 218 17.58 -12.16 -8.42
C MET A 218 17.82 -11.22 -7.23
N THR A 219 19.06 -11.14 -6.79
CA THR A 219 19.49 -10.12 -5.83
C THR A 219 19.57 -8.77 -6.51
N ASP A 220 19.50 -7.69 -5.72
CA ASP A 220 19.65 -6.33 -6.25
C ASP A 220 20.93 -6.18 -7.08
N GLN A 221 22.02 -6.85 -6.68
CA GLN A 221 23.29 -6.81 -7.41
C GLN A 221 23.23 -7.55 -8.75
N GLU A 222 22.53 -8.68 -8.81
CA GLU A 222 22.33 -9.44 -10.05
C GLU A 222 21.46 -8.65 -11.03
N GLU A 223 20.42 -7.98 -10.53
CA GLU A 223 19.52 -7.14 -11.34
C GLU A 223 20.20 -5.86 -11.83
N ALA A 224 20.88 -5.16 -10.91
CA ALA A 224 21.64 -3.94 -11.14
C ALA A 224 22.71 -4.13 -12.22
N GLY A 225 23.51 -5.19 -12.12
CA GLY A 225 24.70 -5.33 -12.95
C GLY A 225 25.62 -4.09 -12.83
N ASP A 226 25.80 -3.39 -13.95
CA ASP A 226 26.57 -2.13 -14.03
C ASP A 226 25.75 -0.90 -13.65
N GLU A 227 24.41 -1.01 -13.62
CA GLU A 227 23.48 0.04 -13.21
C GLU A 227 23.46 0.09 -11.69
N ARG A 228 23.66 1.24 -11.07
CA ARG A 228 23.77 1.30 -9.59
C ARG A 228 22.77 2.24 -8.96
N ASP A 229 22.05 3.02 -9.75
CA ASP A 229 20.99 3.87 -9.26
C ASP A 229 19.73 3.04 -9.00
N MET A 230 19.14 3.20 -7.83
CA MET A 230 18.03 2.38 -7.37
C MET A 230 17.08 3.16 -6.48
N GLU A 231 15.80 2.91 -6.69
CA GLU A 231 14.70 3.36 -5.84
C GLU A 231 13.99 2.16 -5.25
N ARG A 232 13.84 2.15 -3.94
CA ARG A 232 13.23 1.05 -3.20
C ARG A 232 12.20 1.57 -2.22
N GLU A 233 10.95 1.24 -2.48
CA GLU A 233 9.87 1.35 -1.51
C GLU A 233 9.75 0.06 -0.69
N GLY A 234 9.57 0.19 0.62
CA GLY A 234 9.44 -0.95 1.51
C GLY A 234 9.24 -0.55 2.97
N LEU A 235 8.94 -1.54 3.81
CA LEU A 235 8.98 -1.39 5.26
C LEU A 235 10.41 -1.58 5.76
N ILE A 236 10.77 -0.87 6.83
CA ILE A 236 12.03 -1.12 7.54
C ILE A 236 11.90 -2.44 8.33
N THR A 237 12.53 -3.51 7.83
CA THR A 237 12.40 -4.86 8.42
C THR A 237 13.46 -5.15 9.49
N ARG A 238 14.55 -4.38 9.50
CA ARG A 238 15.57 -4.38 10.56
C ARG A 238 16.03 -2.95 10.81
N PHE A 239 16.17 -2.55 12.07
CA PHE A 239 16.68 -1.23 12.44
C PHE A 239 17.70 -1.33 13.56
N ALA A 240 18.98 -1.07 13.25
CA ALA A 240 20.03 -0.93 14.26
C ALA A 240 20.36 0.54 14.54
N SER A 241 20.35 1.38 13.50
CA SER A 241 20.50 2.83 13.59
C SER A 241 20.05 3.52 12.29
N ALA A 242 19.97 4.85 12.28
CA ALA A 242 19.71 5.63 11.06
C ALA A 242 20.72 5.38 9.93
N THR A 243 21.90 4.83 10.22
CA THR A 243 22.95 4.49 9.23
C THR A 243 23.10 2.99 8.98
N ASP A 244 22.29 2.15 9.64
CA ASP A 244 22.31 0.69 9.51
C ASP A 244 20.91 0.12 9.75
N PHE A 245 20.18 -0.10 8.65
CA PHE A 245 18.83 -0.65 8.65
C PHE A 245 18.57 -1.37 7.33
N ASP A 246 17.53 -2.19 7.30
CA ASP A 246 17.11 -2.92 6.10
C ASP A 246 15.71 -2.46 5.67
N VAL A 247 15.52 -2.24 4.37
CA VAL A 247 14.22 -1.94 3.75
C VAL A 247 13.88 -3.10 2.82
N ALA A 248 12.71 -3.72 3.01
CA ALA A 248 12.32 -4.95 2.29
C ALA A 248 13.42 -6.04 2.36
N ASP A 249 13.98 -6.26 3.55
CA ASP A 249 15.05 -7.23 3.83
C ASP A 249 16.37 -7.00 3.10
N LYS A 250 16.58 -5.78 2.57
CA LYS A 250 17.80 -5.37 1.88
C LYS A 250 18.49 -4.23 2.62
N PRO A 251 19.83 -4.27 2.77
CA PRO A 251 20.55 -3.30 3.59
C PRO A 251 20.60 -1.91 2.95
N VAL A 252 20.41 -0.91 3.80
CA VAL A 252 20.43 0.52 3.49
C VAL A 252 21.34 1.24 4.48
N THR A 253 22.04 2.26 4.00
CA THR A 253 22.80 3.19 4.84
C THR A 253 22.54 4.62 4.42
N THR A 254 22.54 5.54 5.39
CA THR A 254 22.42 6.99 5.16
C THR A 254 23.74 7.68 5.46
N THR A 255 23.87 8.91 4.99
CA THR A 255 25.04 9.75 5.19
C THR A 255 24.61 11.16 5.62
N SER A 256 25.56 12.03 5.93
CA SER A 256 25.26 13.43 6.22
C SER A 256 24.68 14.21 5.03
N SER A 257 24.74 13.67 3.80
CA SER A 257 24.14 14.27 2.61
C SER A 257 22.77 13.68 2.27
N THR A 258 22.29 12.69 3.01
CA THR A 258 20.95 12.12 2.77
C THR A 258 19.88 13.16 3.07
N GLU A 259 19.02 13.43 2.10
CA GLU A 259 17.83 14.26 2.25
C GLU A 259 16.69 13.42 2.85
N TYR A 260 15.96 13.97 3.82
CA TYR A 260 14.75 13.35 4.33
C TYR A 260 13.52 14.14 3.87
N ARG A 261 12.54 13.44 3.30
CA ARG A 261 11.26 14.01 2.86
C ARG A 261 10.12 13.44 3.68
N ASN A 262 9.16 14.28 4.05
CA ASN A 262 8.00 13.91 4.87
C ASN A 262 8.35 13.30 6.25
N GLY A 263 9.55 13.60 6.76
CA GLY A 263 10.03 13.12 8.04
C GLY A 263 11.49 13.48 8.24
N THR A 264 12.12 12.86 9.23
CA THR A 264 13.49 13.11 9.66
C THR A 264 14.19 11.80 10.00
N ALA A 265 15.52 11.84 10.16
CA ALA A 265 16.28 10.67 10.61
C ALA A 265 15.77 10.07 11.94
N ALA A 266 15.12 10.87 12.79
CA ALA A 266 14.57 10.41 14.07
C ALA A 266 13.29 9.58 13.91
N ASP A 267 12.62 9.68 12.75
CA ASP A 267 11.40 8.96 12.45
C ASP A 267 11.68 7.58 11.83
N LEU A 268 12.95 7.23 11.58
CA LEU A 268 13.33 5.88 11.17
C LEU A 268 13.15 4.90 12.33
N ALA A 269 12.27 3.93 12.16
CA ALA A 269 12.01 2.85 13.10
C ALA A 269 11.58 1.57 12.35
N LEU A 270 11.49 0.45 13.07
CA LEU A 270 10.96 -0.80 12.49
C LEU A 270 9.54 -0.58 11.96
N ASN A 271 9.20 -1.23 10.85
CA ASN A 271 7.88 -1.19 10.21
C ASN A 271 7.43 0.18 9.70
N VAL A 272 8.30 1.20 9.75
CA VAL A 272 8.06 2.44 9.05
C VAL A 272 8.22 2.19 7.55
N LYS A 273 7.24 2.63 6.77
CA LYS A 273 7.27 2.54 5.31
C LYS A 273 8.06 3.71 4.75
N VAL A 274 9.06 3.41 3.93
CA VAL A 274 9.93 4.40 3.31
C VAL A 274 10.17 4.08 1.84
N GLU A 275 10.44 5.12 1.08
CA GLU A 275 11.05 5.03 -0.23
C GLU A 275 12.50 5.54 -0.12
N VAL A 276 13.46 4.73 -0.57
CA VAL A 276 14.89 5.05 -0.53
C VAL A 276 15.41 5.16 -1.96
N GLU A 277 15.91 6.34 -2.31
CA GLU A 277 16.62 6.59 -3.56
C GLU A 277 18.13 6.67 -3.28
N GLY A 278 18.95 5.99 -4.07
CA GLY A 278 20.39 6.06 -3.90
C GLY A 278 21.19 5.12 -4.78
N MET A 279 22.46 4.93 -4.44
CA MET A 279 23.36 4.07 -5.21
C MET A 279 23.74 2.79 -4.46
N LEU A 280 23.62 1.65 -5.14
CA LEU A 280 24.06 0.35 -4.63
C LEU A 280 25.60 0.24 -4.66
N ASN A 281 26.22 0.10 -3.49
CA ASN A 281 27.68 0.00 -3.39
C ASN A 281 28.19 -1.42 -3.73
N SER A 282 29.51 -1.65 -3.67
CA SER A 282 30.13 -2.96 -3.97
C SER A 282 29.80 -4.07 -2.98
N SER A 283 29.25 -3.71 -1.81
CA SER A 283 28.83 -4.63 -0.76
C SER A 283 27.31 -4.87 -0.78
N SER A 284 26.63 -4.46 -1.85
CA SER A 284 25.18 -4.58 -2.03
C SER A 284 24.36 -3.85 -0.95
N VAL A 285 24.90 -2.75 -0.41
CA VAL A 285 24.19 -1.82 0.47
C VAL A 285 23.77 -0.60 -0.33
N LEU A 286 22.49 -0.24 -0.25
CA LEU A 286 21.97 0.98 -0.87
C LEU A 286 22.40 2.20 -0.05
N VAL A 287 23.24 3.05 -0.63
CA VAL A 287 23.67 4.31 -0.02
C VAL A 287 22.67 5.39 -0.39
N ALA A 288 21.82 5.77 0.56
CA ALA A 288 20.68 6.64 0.35
C ALA A 288 21.11 8.10 0.07
N SER A 289 20.65 8.63 -1.05
CA SER A 289 20.66 10.06 -1.37
C SER A 289 19.39 10.73 -0.81
N VAL A 290 18.25 10.05 -0.89
CA VAL A 290 16.96 10.52 -0.36
C VAL A 290 16.28 9.39 0.40
N VAL A 291 15.65 9.73 1.53
CA VAL A 291 14.69 8.86 2.23
C VAL A 291 13.38 9.62 2.36
N SER A 292 12.34 9.13 1.70
CA SER A 292 10.99 9.67 1.78
C SER A 292 10.15 8.79 2.69
N PHE A 293 9.50 9.38 3.68
CA PHE A 293 8.56 8.66 4.55
C PHE A 293 7.18 8.60 3.90
N GLU A 294 6.61 7.41 3.87
CA GLU A 294 5.23 7.19 3.44
C GLU A 294 4.31 7.25 4.67
N HIS A 295 3.20 7.98 4.55
CA HIS A 295 2.21 8.10 5.62
C HIS A 295 1.02 7.18 5.33
N ASN A 296 0.52 6.49 6.36
CA ASN A 296 -0.54 5.48 6.22
C ASN A 296 -1.94 6.04 5.89
N GLY A 297 -2.10 7.36 5.80
CA GLY A 297 -3.36 7.98 5.39
C GLY A 297 -4.44 7.89 6.49
N ASP A 298 -4.12 8.30 7.71
CA ASP A 298 -4.99 8.18 8.91
C ASP A 298 -6.29 9.00 8.84
N ILE A 299 -6.39 9.89 7.84
CA ILE A 299 -7.58 10.67 7.54
C ILE A 299 -8.37 9.96 6.45
N GLU A 300 -9.70 9.86 6.64
CA GLU A 300 -10.63 9.50 5.58
C GLU A 300 -11.65 10.62 5.36
N LEU A 301 -11.81 11.05 4.12
CA LEU A 301 -12.85 12.00 3.72
C LEU A 301 -13.66 11.41 2.57
N GLN A 302 -14.96 11.23 2.75
CA GLN A 302 -15.87 10.88 1.67
C GLN A 302 -16.92 11.96 1.50
N ALA A 303 -16.95 12.61 0.33
CA ALA A 303 -17.96 13.61 0.00
C ALA A 303 -18.01 13.87 -1.52
N GLN A 304 -18.93 14.74 -1.95
CA GLN A 304 -18.88 15.24 -3.32
C GLN A 304 -17.72 16.22 -3.51
N ALA A 305 -16.98 16.06 -4.61
CA ALA A 305 -15.92 16.98 -4.99
C ALA A 305 -16.46 18.37 -5.35
N ASP A 306 -15.79 19.42 -4.88
CA ASP A 306 -15.98 20.79 -5.32
C ASP A 306 -14.63 21.47 -5.59
N ASN A 307 -14.62 22.63 -6.25
CA ASN A 307 -13.43 23.43 -6.58
C ASN A 307 -12.29 22.62 -7.19
N VAL A 308 -12.60 21.71 -8.11
CA VAL A 308 -11.60 20.86 -8.77
C VAL A 308 -10.69 21.72 -9.64
N MET A 309 -9.40 21.67 -9.34
CA MET A 309 -8.32 22.41 -9.99
C MET A 309 -7.21 21.43 -10.39
N SER A 310 -6.18 21.90 -11.09
CA SER A 310 -4.98 21.10 -11.29
C SER A 310 -4.31 20.84 -9.94
N GLY A 311 -4.11 19.57 -9.60
CA GLY A 311 -3.44 19.12 -8.38
C GLY A 311 -4.23 19.26 -7.07
N SER A 312 -5.44 19.80 -7.08
CA SER A 312 -6.22 19.96 -5.85
C SER A 312 -7.73 20.05 -6.08
N PHE A 313 -8.50 19.80 -5.02
CA PHE A 313 -9.95 19.95 -4.97
C PHE A 313 -10.38 20.15 -3.52
N THR A 314 -11.69 20.26 -3.28
CA THR A 314 -12.24 20.36 -1.93
C THR A 314 -13.29 19.30 -1.65
N LEU A 315 -13.26 18.74 -0.44
CA LEU A 315 -14.30 17.88 0.14
C LEU A 315 -14.76 18.52 1.44
N VAL A 316 -16.05 18.81 1.59
CA VAL A 316 -16.62 19.42 2.82
C VAL A 316 -15.78 20.59 3.39
N ASN A 317 -15.34 21.49 2.50
CA ASN A 317 -14.46 22.64 2.76
C ASN A 317 -12.99 22.34 3.15
N VAL A 318 -12.58 21.08 3.18
CA VAL A 318 -11.16 20.70 3.32
C VAL A 318 -10.49 20.75 1.96
N GLN A 319 -9.36 21.47 1.85
CA GLN A 319 -8.51 21.44 0.66
C GLN A 319 -7.74 20.12 0.64
N VAL A 320 -7.93 19.34 -0.43
CA VAL A 320 -7.20 18.12 -0.71
C VAL A 320 -6.22 18.38 -1.85
N THR A 321 -4.95 18.04 -1.64
CA THR A 321 -3.89 18.09 -2.64
C THR A 321 -3.54 16.67 -3.07
N VAL A 322 -3.31 16.46 -4.37
CA VAL A 322 -2.80 15.19 -4.90
C VAL A 322 -1.39 15.38 -5.45
N THR A 323 -0.60 14.33 -5.38
CA THR A 323 0.81 14.26 -5.82
C THR A 323 0.98 13.11 -6.82
N SER A 324 2.20 12.89 -7.31
CA SER A 324 2.54 11.70 -8.10
C SER A 324 2.51 10.40 -7.29
N SER A 325 2.59 10.48 -5.95
CA SER A 325 2.41 9.35 -5.04
C SER A 325 0.95 9.08 -4.67
N THR A 326 0.02 9.99 -5.00
CA THR A 326 -1.42 9.73 -4.78
C THR A 326 -1.86 8.58 -5.67
N ARG A 327 -2.43 7.56 -5.03
CA ARG A 327 -3.04 6.42 -5.71
C ARG A 327 -4.43 6.77 -6.22
N PHE A 328 -4.71 6.56 -7.50
CA PHE A 328 -6.02 6.88 -8.10
C PHE A 328 -6.79 5.62 -8.49
N GLU A 329 -8.03 5.52 -8.01
CA GLU A 329 -8.92 4.39 -8.31
C GLU A 329 -10.32 4.86 -8.71
N ASP A 330 -10.94 4.20 -9.69
CA ASP A 330 -12.31 4.49 -10.11
C ASP A 330 -13.19 3.26 -9.89
N HIS A 331 -13.94 3.27 -8.80
CA HIS A 331 -14.92 2.22 -8.49
C HIS A 331 -16.28 2.53 -9.12
N ALA A 332 -16.50 3.78 -9.57
CA ALA A 332 -17.74 4.20 -10.23
C ALA A 332 -17.92 3.62 -11.63
N SER A 333 -16.98 3.90 -12.55
CA SER A 333 -17.04 3.37 -13.92
C SER A 333 -16.01 2.28 -14.22
N GLY A 334 -15.09 2.01 -13.29
CA GLY A 334 -14.05 1.00 -13.49
C GLY A 334 -12.97 1.42 -14.49
N MET A 335 -12.69 2.71 -14.64
CA MET A 335 -11.65 3.19 -15.55
C MET A 335 -10.27 2.76 -15.06
N ALA A 336 -9.53 2.05 -15.91
CA ALA A 336 -8.15 1.65 -15.63
C ALA A 336 -7.20 2.86 -15.60
N ILE A 337 -7.41 3.83 -16.49
CA ILE A 337 -6.66 5.10 -16.50
C ILE A 337 -7.56 6.16 -15.86
N PHE A 338 -7.33 6.39 -14.57
CA PHE A 338 -8.03 7.39 -13.78
C PHE A 338 -7.03 8.28 -13.04
N ASN A 339 -7.28 9.58 -13.06
CA ASN A 339 -6.53 10.58 -12.30
C ASN A 339 -7.41 11.82 -12.04
N LEU A 340 -6.87 12.84 -11.38
CA LEU A 340 -7.63 14.05 -11.03
C LEU A 340 -8.28 14.76 -12.23
N SER A 341 -7.74 14.68 -13.45
CA SER A 341 -8.38 15.29 -14.65
C SER A 341 -9.70 14.63 -15.04
N ASN A 342 -9.97 13.43 -14.53
CA ASN A 342 -11.23 12.73 -14.73
C ASN A 342 -12.28 13.04 -13.65
N VAL A 343 -11.86 13.67 -12.55
CA VAL A 343 -12.76 14.05 -11.44
C VAL A 343 -13.50 15.32 -11.82
N MET A 344 -14.83 15.31 -11.65
CA MET A 344 -15.67 16.47 -11.87
C MET A 344 -16.32 16.93 -10.56
N LYS A 345 -16.72 18.22 -10.53
CA LYS A 345 -17.55 18.73 -9.44
C LYS A 345 -18.82 17.87 -9.32
N GLY A 346 -19.10 17.38 -8.11
CA GLY A 346 -20.25 16.52 -7.81
C GLY A 346 -19.94 15.03 -7.77
N ASP A 347 -18.78 14.58 -8.28
CA ASP A 347 -18.35 13.18 -8.15
C ASP A 347 -18.23 12.82 -6.67
N LEU A 348 -18.72 11.64 -6.27
CA LEU A 348 -18.51 11.11 -4.93
C LEU A 348 -17.08 10.58 -4.83
N ILE A 349 -16.26 11.22 -4.01
CA ILE A 349 -14.84 10.88 -3.84
C ILE A 349 -14.61 10.45 -2.40
N ARG A 350 -13.92 9.32 -2.21
CA ARG A 350 -13.25 8.97 -0.95
C ARG A 350 -11.76 9.29 -1.07
N VAL A 351 -11.21 9.92 -0.05
CA VAL A 351 -9.78 10.24 0.07
C VAL A 351 -9.25 9.63 1.35
N HIS A 352 -8.10 8.95 1.25
CA HIS A 352 -7.23 8.71 2.39
C HIS A 352 -6.03 9.65 2.32
N GLY A 353 -5.55 10.13 3.47
CA GLY A 353 -4.44 11.08 3.47
C GLY A 353 -3.96 11.50 4.85
N TYR A 354 -3.11 12.52 4.87
CA TYR A 354 -2.54 13.09 6.10
C TYR A 354 -2.57 14.62 6.03
N GLU A 355 -2.52 15.28 7.20
CA GLU A 355 -2.44 16.74 7.24
C GLU A 355 -1.03 17.23 6.86
N SER A 356 -0.95 18.17 5.93
CA SER A 356 0.33 18.82 5.60
C SER A 356 0.18 20.33 5.37
N PRO A 357 0.79 21.18 6.22
CA PRO A 357 1.45 20.83 7.48
C PRO A 357 0.49 20.21 8.51
N ALA A 358 1.03 19.49 9.50
CA ALA A 358 0.23 18.92 10.60
C ALA A 358 -0.62 19.99 11.31
N GLY A 359 -1.90 19.69 11.57
CA GLY A 359 -2.85 20.61 12.22
C GLY A 359 -3.32 21.79 11.36
N SER A 360 -3.06 21.78 10.05
CA SER A 360 -3.45 22.86 9.14
C SER A 360 -4.90 22.80 8.66
N GLY A 361 -5.60 21.68 8.86
CA GLY A 361 -6.89 21.38 8.25
C GLY A 361 -6.82 21.12 6.75
N LYS A 362 -5.62 20.92 6.17
CA LYS A 362 -5.40 20.61 4.75
C LYS A 362 -4.85 19.21 4.59
N VAL A 363 -5.34 18.48 3.60
CA VAL A 363 -5.01 17.07 3.39
C VAL A 363 -4.16 16.89 2.14
N VAL A 364 -3.09 16.11 2.24
CA VAL A 364 -2.41 15.50 1.08
C VAL A 364 -2.92 14.08 0.95
N ALA A 365 -3.47 13.75 -0.23
CA ALA A 365 -4.06 12.45 -0.49
C ALA A 365 -2.98 11.40 -0.76
N THR A 366 -3.04 10.28 -0.05
CA THR A 366 -2.30 9.06 -0.37
C THR A 366 -3.11 8.17 -1.30
N ARG A 367 -4.45 8.24 -1.21
CA ARG A 367 -5.38 7.58 -2.12
C ARG A 367 -6.59 8.46 -2.41
N LEU A 368 -7.04 8.44 -3.66
CA LEU A 368 -8.28 9.02 -4.14
C LEU A 368 -9.09 7.95 -4.89
N GLU A 369 -10.28 7.65 -4.39
CA GLU A 369 -11.22 6.71 -4.99
C GLU A 369 -12.47 7.47 -5.46
N ARG A 370 -12.87 7.28 -6.71
CA ARG A 370 -14.20 7.72 -7.17
C ARG A 370 -15.20 6.61 -6.97
N GLU A 371 -16.18 6.89 -6.13
CA GLU A 371 -17.19 5.95 -5.67
C GLU A 371 -18.46 6.00 -6.52
N VAL A 372 -19.18 4.88 -6.56
CA VAL A 372 -20.53 4.85 -7.15
C VAL A 372 -21.45 5.70 -6.27
N PRO A 373 -22.07 6.78 -6.79
CA PRO A 373 -23.10 7.48 -6.04
C PRO A 373 -24.25 6.49 -5.77
N GLY A 374 -24.58 6.26 -4.50
CA GLY A 374 -25.71 5.42 -4.14
C GLY A 374 -27.01 5.90 -4.83
N MET A 375 -27.99 5.03 -5.00
CA MET A 375 -29.29 5.39 -5.61
C MET A 375 -30.15 6.31 -4.71
N THR A 376 -29.63 6.76 -3.58
CA THR A 376 -30.32 7.65 -2.65
C THR A 376 -30.17 9.11 -3.06
N ALA A 377 -31.23 9.91 -2.88
CA ALA A 377 -31.17 11.35 -3.11
C ALA A 377 -30.25 12.09 -2.11
N VAL A 378 -29.85 11.41 -1.02
CA VAL A 378 -28.94 11.91 -0.01
C VAL A 378 -27.56 11.31 -0.26
N ILE A 379 -26.55 12.16 -0.40
CA ILE A 379 -25.16 11.74 -0.53
C ILE A 379 -24.55 11.62 0.86
N PRO A 380 -24.08 10.43 1.27
CA PRO A 380 -23.45 10.25 2.56
C PRO A 380 -22.10 10.96 2.61
N VAL A 381 -21.77 11.48 3.80
CA VAL A 381 -20.46 12.04 4.12
C VAL A 381 -19.83 11.21 5.22
N THR A 382 -18.56 10.87 5.03
CA THR A 382 -17.68 10.29 6.05
C THR A 382 -16.54 11.25 6.32
N VAL A 383 -16.25 11.51 7.59
CA VAL A 383 -15.09 12.29 8.04
C VAL A 383 -14.43 11.55 9.18
N LYS A 384 -13.26 10.98 8.91
CA LYS A 384 -12.39 10.36 9.88
C LYS A 384 -11.12 11.19 10.02
N GLY A 385 -10.76 11.54 11.26
CA GLY A 385 -9.54 12.30 11.51
C GLY A 385 -9.42 12.83 12.93
N PRO A 386 -8.45 13.72 13.20
CA PRO A 386 -8.19 14.24 14.54
C PRO A 386 -9.35 15.09 15.06
N PHE A 387 -9.76 14.79 16.29
CA PHE A 387 -10.75 15.57 17.02
C PHE A 387 -10.20 16.94 17.45
N THR A 388 -10.98 17.99 17.22
CA THR A 388 -10.70 19.34 17.73
C THR A 388 -11.90 19.86 18.52
N LYS A 389 -11.70 20.13 19.81
CA LYS A 389 -12.75 20.67 20.67
C LYS A 389 -13.11 22.11 20.27
N GLY A 390 -14.41 22.38 20.10
CA GLY A 390 -14.93 23.71 19.80
C GLY A 390 -15.16 24.53 21.08
N MET A 391 -15.14 25.86 20.95
CA MET A 391 -15.41 26.79 22.06
C MET A 391 -16.85 27.35 22.07
N SER A 392 -17.65 27.08 21.04
CA SER A 392 -19.04 27.49 20.82
C SER A 392 -19.69 26.48 19.88
N PRO A 393 -21.03 26.31 19.84
CA PRO A 393 -21.68 25.43 18.88
C PRO A 393 -21.21 25.69 17.43
N PRO A 394 -20.93 24.63 16.62
CA PRO A 394 -20.96 23.22 17.01
C PRO A 394 -19.82 22.88 17.97
N ASN A 395 -20.12 22.02 18.95
CA ASN A 395 -19.28 21.79 20.13
C ASN A 395 -17.90 21.18 19.82
N PHE A 396 -17.63 20.75 18.58
CA PHE A 396 -16.33 20.29 18.09
C PHE A 396 -16.26 20.26 16.55
N ALA A 397 -15.05 20.02 16.05
CA ALA A 397 -14.74 19.84 14.65
C ALA A 397 -13.83 18.62 14.46
N VAL A 398 -13.81 18.07 13.25
CA VAL A 398 -12.84 17.06 12.79
C VAL A 398 -12.16 17.63 11.56
N LEU A 399 -10.84 17.76 11.54
CA LEU A 399 -10.09 18.45 10.47
C LEU A 399 -10.59 19.88 10.17
N GLY A 400 -11.04 20.58 11.20
CA GLY A 400 -11.64 21.92 11.06
C GLY A 400 -13.06 21.92 10.46
N ILE A 401 -13.61 20.75 10.10
CA ILE A 401 -14.99 20.61 9.63
C ILE A 401 -15.94 20.67 10.84
N PRO A 402 -16.88 21.64 10.89
CA PRO A 402 -17.83 21.73 11.99
C PRO A 402 -18.81 20.54 12.00
N ILE A 403 -19.00 19.91 13.16
CA ILE A 403 -19.88 18.73 13.32
C ILE A 403 -21.11 19.06 14.17
N ASP A 404 -22.31 18.96 13.60
CA ASP A 404 -23.56 19.02 14.36
C ASP A 404 -23.92 17.61 14.86
N SER A 405 -23.71 17.37 16.15
CA SER A 405 -23.99 16.10 16.82
C SER A 405 -25.40 16.02 17.43
N SER A 406 -26.28 16.99 17.20
CA SER A 406 -27.57 17.11 17.91
C SER A 406 -28.52 15.92 17.71
N LYS A 407 -28.32 15.16 16.62
CA LYS A 407 -29.12 13.97 16.27
C LYS A 407 -28.28 12.69 16.15
N ALA A 408 -26.99 12.75 16.47
CA ALA A 408 -26.09 11.64 16.29
C ALA A 408 -26.26 10.59 17.39
N THR A 409 -26.14 9.31 17.02
CA THR A 409 -25.75 8.27 17.96
C THR A 409 -24.24 8.37 18.17
N ILE A 410 -23.78 8.37 19.42
CA ILE A 410 -22.35 8.52 19.73
C ILE A 410 -21.86 7.26 20.43
N SER A 411 -20.78 6.66 19.94
CA SER A 411 -20.19 5.45 20.50
C SER A 411 -18.73 5.64 20.93
N ASP A 412 -18.28 4.77 21.83
CA ASP A 412 -16.89 4.70 22.32
C ASP A 412 -16.00 3.78 21.47
N GLY A 413 -16.46 3.30 20.32
CA GLY A 413 -15.73 2.34 19.49
C GLY A 413 -15.70 0.89 20.02
N HIS A 414 -16.20 0.65 21.24
CA HIS A 414 -16.19 -0.63 21.94
C HIS A 414 -17.59 -1.20 22.18
N GLY A 415 -18.60 -0.65 21.47
CA GLY A 415 -20.00 -1.02 21.59
C GLY A 415 -20.76 -0.31 22.70
N GLY A 416 -20.12 0.62 23.42
CA GLY A 416 -20.76 1.50 24.39
C GLY A 416 -21.31 2.77 23.72
N THR A 417 -22.45 3.27 24.23
CA THR A 417 -23.03 4.56 23.79
C THR A 417 -22.62 5.66 24.76
N LEU A 418 -22.26 6.83 24.21
CA LEU A 418 -21.84 8.00 24.97
C LEU A 418 -22.87 9.14 24.90
N THR A 419 -22.92 9.95 25.96
CA THR A 419 -23.50 11.29 25.88
C THR A 419 -22.51 12.24 25.19
N VAL A 420 -22.99 13.36 24.66
CA VAL A 420 -22.12 14.39 24.04
C VAL A 420 -21.04 14.86 25.02
N ASP A 421 -21.39 15.10 26.30
CA ASP A 421 -20.42 15.57 27.30
C ASP A 421 -19.33 14.54 27.60
N ALA A 422 -19.70 13.26 27.66
CA ALA A 422 -18.75 12.17 27.85
C ALA A 422 -17.81 12.06 26.64
N PHE A 423 -18.36 12.11 25.43
CA PHE A 423 -17.59 12.12 24.19
C PHE A 423 -16.62 13.30 24.10
N LEU A 424 -17.05 14.54 24.36
CA LEU A 424 -16.18 15.73 24.33
C LEU A 424 -15.05 15.71 25.37
N THR A 425 -15.13 14.80 26.34
CA THR A 425 -14.07 14.55 27.32
C THR A 425 -13.14 13.45 26.80
N GLN A 426 -13.69 12.34 26.33
CA GLN A 426 -12.94 11.15 25.91
C GLN A 426 -12.24 11.33 24.57
N ALA A 427 -12.83 12.03 23.60
CA ALA A 427 -12.27 12.18 22.25
C ALA A 427 -11.00 13.07 22.19
N THR A 428 -10.61 13.73 23.29
CA THR A 428 -9.43 14.60 23.28
C THR A 428 -8.16 13.79 23.11
N GLY A 429 -7.45 14.00 22.01
CA GLY A 429 -6.23 13.25 21.68
C GLY A 429 -6.48 11.97 20.88
N HIS A 430 -7.72 11.69 20.50
CA HIS A 430 -8.11 10.53 19.71
C HIS A 430 -8.56 10.95 18.29
N GLY A 431 -8.57 9.97 17.38
CA GLY A 431 -9.29 10.06 16.12
C GLY A 431 -10.79 9.95 16.35
N VAL A 432 -11.58 10.52 15.43
CA VAL A 432 -13.04 10.40 15.42
C VAL A 432 -13.50 10.08 14.02
N ASP A 433 -14.39 9.10 13.89
CA ASP A 433 -15.15 8.81 12.68
C ASP A 433 -16.56 9.41 12.80
N VAL A 434 -16.96 10.19 11.79
CA VAL A 434 -18.26 10.83 11.69
C VAL A 434 -18.93 10.44 10.38
N GLN A 435 -20.12 9.88 10.48
CA GLN A 435 -21.02 9.67 9.35
C GLN A 435 -22.20 10.63 9.40
N GLY A 436 -22.58 11.19 8.26
CA GLY A 436 -23.68 12.13 8.20
C GLY A 436 -23.95 12.72 6.82
N ILE A 437 -24.45 13.96 6.80
CA ILE A 437 -24.80 14.70 5.58
C ILE A 437 -24.23 16.10 5.65
N TRP A 438 -23.67 16.60 4.54
CA TRP A 438 -23.21 17.98 4.45
C TRP A 438 -24.36 18.98 4.28
N SER A 439 -24.43 19.98 5.16
CA SER A 439 -25.43 21.07 5.09
C SER A 439 -24.98 22.28 4.27
N GLY A 440 -23.74 22.30 3.78
CA GLY A 440 -23.09 23.49 3.22
C GLY A 440 -22.20 24.23 4.21
N THR A 441 -22.38 24.01 5.52
CA THR A 441 -21.58 24.68 6.58
C THR A 441 -21.09 23.75 7.67
N ALA A 442 -21.81 22.67 7.95
CA ALA A 442 -21.46 21.64 8.94
C ALA A 442 -21.89 20.24 8.46
N VAL A 443 -21.23 19.20 8.97
CA VAL A 443 -21.71 17.81 8.83
C VAL A 443 -22.78 17.59 9.88
N MET A 444 -24.01 17.31 9.42
CA MET A 444 -25.12 16.87 10.25
C MET A 444 -24.93 15.39 10.55
N ALA A 445 -24.34 15.08 11.70
CA ALA A 445 -23.94 13.72 12.03
C ALA A 445 -25.14 12.84 12.40
N SER A 446 -25.16 11.64 11.85
CA SER A 446 -26.04 10.55 12.27
C SER A 446 -25.33 9.57 13.22
N GLU A 447 -24.02 9.40 13.05
CA GLU A 447 -23.19 8.53 13.87
C GLU A 447 -21.83 9.19 14.11
N ILE A 448 -21.32 9.06 15.34
CA ILE A 448 -20.00 9.52 15.75
C ILE A 448 -19.37 8.40 16.59
N THR A 449 -18.15 8.02 16.26
CA THR A 449 -17.41 6.98 16.97
C THR A 449 -16.01 7.49 17.30
N ILE A 450 -15.58 7.30 18.55
CA ILE A 450 -14.17 7.50 18.90
C ILE A 450 -13.38 6.36 18.26
N ASP A 451 -12.36 6.73 17.48
CA ASP A 451 -11.45 5.76 16.90
C ASP A 451 -10.25 5.60 17.83
N ASP A 452 -10.22 4.48 18.56
CA ASP A 452 -9.14 4.13 19.47
C ASP A 452 -7.92 3.52 18.76
N HIS A 453 -7.91 3.50 17.42
CA HIS A 453 -6.68 3.38 16.65
C HIS A 453 -5.88 4.68 16.78
N ASN A 454 -5.41 4.98 17.99
CA ASN A 454 -4.21 5.79 18.13
C ASN A 454 -3.13 5.07 17.34
N GLY A 455 -2.48 5.78 16.43
CA GLY A 455 -1.33 5.34 15.65
C GLY A 455 -0.09 5.07 16.51
N ASP A 456 -0.24 4.35 17.61
CA ASP A 456 0.84 3.73 18.37
C ASP A 456 1.19 2.37 17.72
N GLU A 457 1.41 2.37 16.41
CA GLU A 457 2.38 1.45 15.81
C GLU A 457 3.72 2.22 15.76
N ASN A 458 4.38 2.28 16.93
CA ASN A 458 5.78 2.71 17.05
C ASN A 458 6.73 1.67 16.45
#